data_AF-A0A1B8CSC2-F1
#
_entry.id   AF-A0A1B8CSC2-F1
#
_cell.length_a   1.000
_cell.length_b   1.000
_cell.length_c   1.000
_cell.angle_alpha   90.00
_cell.angle_beta   90.00
_cell.angle_gamma   90.00
#
_symmetry.space_group_name_H-M   'P 1'
#
loop_
_entity.id
_entity.type
_entity.pdbx_description
1 polymer ?
#
loop_
_entity_poly.entity_id
_entity_poly.type
_entity_poly.pdbx_seq_one_letter_code
_entity_poly.pdbx_strand_id
1 'polypeptide(L)'
;MHERPIVFESPNRRLCLSTYLQGPTPPISSSHLEHIPRLHIRKPTKWTAKFTATSASAPAAANSPSSAPPTPETNSTNDRTPEQLALALSVTPAERDAFAARTAEIILKADTLRLSLTHARASIAARKAALAARQRALEKARNGLATRQQRALDDLTTASKMSTYRWNHAHALTVQARAFLCYQAAELYGLQRVRVRGGAVGDEYTIGGVRIVDLRYMNNASATLISTSLGHVANLLVLVSRYLSVRLPAEITLPHADYPLPTIFSVASSYTDKPVPFPGTSASTPSPSASRLLTAHGRSRTPPPLDRNLPRPRPLFVKSPLPRLAKEDPGAYTTFVEATALLAYDVAWL
;
A
#
# COMPACT_ATOMS: atom_id res chain seq x y z
N MET A 1 -56.64 -12.84 30.06
CA MET A 1 -56.06 -12.62 28.72
C MET A 1 -55.59 -11.18 28.66
N HIS A 2 -54.29 -10.99 28.87
CA HIS A 2 -53.61 -9.71 28.99
C HIS A 2 -52.70 -9.53 27.79
N GLU A 3 -52.92 -8.48 27.03
CA GLU A 3 -51.88 -7.90 26.18
C GLU A 3 -51.84 -6.40 26.47
N ARG A 4 -50.74 -5.95 27.06
CA ARG A 4 -50.29 -4.57 27.01
C ARG A 4 -48.86 -4.59 26.48
N PRO A 5 -48.52 -3.71 25.53
CA PRO A 5 -47.18 -3.64 24.97
C PRO A 5 -46.22 -3.01 25.98
N ILE A 6 -45.07 -3.66 26.19
CA ILE A 6 -43.96 -3.10 26.97
C ILE A 6 -43.18 -2.17 26.05
N VAL A 7 -43.35 -0.87 26.27
CA VAL A 7 -42.49 0.20 25.77
C VAL A 7 -41.24 0.23 26.64
N PHE A 8 -40.08 -0.06 26.07
CA PHE A 8 -38.80 0.21 26.75
C PHE A 8 -38.30 1.60 26.33
N GLU A 9 -38.57 2.56 27.22
CA GLU A 9 -38.02 3.90 27.21
C GLU A 9 -36.58 3.83 27.78
N SER A 10 -35.57 4.08 26.95
CA SER A 10 -34.16 4.11 27.38
C SER A 10 -33.66 5.55 27.46
N PRO A 11 -33.22 6.04 28.63
CA PRO A 11 -32.70 7.39 28.76
C PRO A 11 -31.26 7.47 28.27
N ASN A 12 -31.05 8.39 27.33
CA ASN A 12 -29.84 9.17 27.09
C ASN A 12 -28.53 8.70 27.77
N ARG A 13 -27.70 7.98 27.02
CA ARG A 13 -26.24 8.24 26.99
C ARG A 13 -25.72 8.06 25.57
N ARG A 14 -25.63 9.17 24.84
CA ARG A 14 -24.67 9.30 23.73
C ARG A 14 -23.27 9.21 24.31
N LEU A 15 -22.65 8.04 24.23
CA LEU A 15 -21.20 7.97 24.26
C LEU A 15 -20.73 8.04 22.81
N CYS A 16 -20.27 9.23 22.44
CA CYS A 16 -19.43 9.43 21.27
C CYS A 16 -18.15 8.62 21.46
N LEU A 17 -18.08 7.41 20.90
CA LEU A 17 -16.81 6.74 20.60
C LEU A 17 -16.28 7.32 19.29
N SER A 18 -15.85 8.58 19.37
CA SER A 18 -14.96 9.20 18.39
C SER A 18 -13.66 9.45 19.11
N THR A 19 -12.63 8.73 18.68
CA THR A 19 -11.17 8.94 18.79
C THR A 19 -10.44 7.67 19.24
N TYR A 20 -9.29 7.46 18.58
CA TYR A 20 -8.32 6.36 18.74
C TYR A 20 -8.67 5.01 18.10
N LEU A 21 -8.41 4.90 16.80
CA LEU A 21 -7.65 3.80 16.19
C LEU A 21 -7.18 4.26 14.80
N GLN A 22 -6.28 5.26 14.79
CA GLN A 22 -5.52 5.63 13.61
C GLN A 22 -4.09 5.16 13.84
N GLY A 23 -3.86 3.87 13.56
CA GLY A 23 -2.52 3.30 13.51
C GLY A 23 -1.80 3.70 12.23
N PRO A 24 -0.47 3.91 12.27
CA PRO A 24 0.29 4.43 11.14
C PRO A 24 0.40 3.36 10.03
N THR A 25 0.20 3.81 8.80
CA THR A 25 0.54 3.03 7.59
C THR A 25 2.02 2.67 7.58
N PRO A 26 2.41 1.40 7.35
CA PRO A 26 3.82 1.04 7.26
C PRO A 26 4.44 1.54 5.96
N PRO A 27 5.70 2.03 5.96
CA PRO A 27 6.44 2.25 4.73
C PRO A 27 6.83 0.90 4.14
N ILE A 28 6.40 0.65 2.90
CA ILE A 28 6.84 -0.50 2.11
C ILE A 28 8.31 -0.25 1.74
N SER A 29 9.22 -0.89 2.48
CA SER A 29 10.63 -1.02 2.09
C SER A 29 10.76 -2.21 1.14
N SER A 30 11.06 -1.91 -0.12
CA SER A 30 11.37 -2.87 -1.16
C SER A 30 12.83 -3.32 -1.06
N SER A 31 13.07 -4.55 -0.65
CA SER A 31 14.35 -5.23 -0.89
C SER A 31 14.07 -6.67 -1.31
N HIS A 32 14.76 -7.10 -2.38
CA HIS A 32 14.65 -8.37 -3.10
C HIS A 32 13.50 -8.56 -4.09
N LEU A 33 13.70 -8.01 -5.30
CA LEU A 33 13.46 -8.73 -6.55
C LEU A 33 14.45 -8.19 -7.59
N GLU A 34 15.60 -8.87 -7.67
CA GLU A 34 16.53 -8.73 -8.79
C GLU A 34 15.98 -9.48 -10.02
N HIS A 35 16.46 -9.05 -11.20
CA HIS A 35 16.38 -9.70 -12.51
C HIS A 35 15.15 -9.46 -13.40
N ILE A 36 15.03 -8.24 -13.94
CA ILE A 36 14.47 -7.95 -15.28
C ILE A 36 15.27 -6.77 -15.92
N PRO A 37 15.65 -6.80 -17.21
CA PRO A 37 16.71 -5.95 -17.76
C PRO A 37 16.35 -4.46 -17.90
N ARG A 38 17.32 -3.59 -17.56
CA ARG A 38 17.25 -2.13 -17.65
C ARG A 38 17.24 -1.64 -19.11
N LEU A 39 16.10 -1.17 -19.60
CA LEU A 39 16.04 -0.21 -20.70
C LEU A 39 16.45 1.18 -20.19
N HIS A 40 17.55 1.69 -20.72
CA HIS A 40 18.09 3.01 -20.41
C HIS A 40 17.16 4.13 -20.92
N ILE A 41 16.37 4.73 -20.03
CA ILE A 41 15.71 6.01 -20.31
C ILE A 41 16.74 7.13 -20.09
N ARG A 42 17.30 7.64 -21.19
CA ARG A 42 18.09 8.87 -21.19
C ARG A 42 17.20 10.05 -20.79
N LYS A 43 17.66 10.84 -19.80
CA LYS A 43 17.11 12.16 -19.45
C LYS A 43 17.12 13.06 -20.70
N PRO A 44 16.05 13.82 -20.99
CA PRO A 44 16.05 14.74 -22.12
C PRO A 44 16.94 15.95 -21.81
N THR A 45 17.98 16.10 -22.62
CA THR A 45 18.80 17.31 -22.74
C THR A 45 17.91 18.49 -23.16
N LYS A 46 18.01 19.58 -22.40
CA LYS A 46 17.40 20.87 -22.72
C LYS A 46 17.94 21.36 -24.06
N TRP A 47 17.08 21.42 -25.08
CA TRP A 47 17.29 22.23 -26.27
C TRP A 47 16.32 23.40 -26.20
N THR A 48 16.89 24.58 -26.03
CA THR A 48 16.20 25.87 -26.14
C THR A 48 15.94 26.16 -27.61
N ALA A 49 14.70 26.01 -28.05
CA ALA A 49 14.19 26.68 -29.24
C ALA A 49 13.06 27.61 -28.81
N LYS A 50 13.34 28.91 -28.82
CA LYS A 50 12.35 29.97 -28.66
C LYS A 50 11.36 29.87 -29.82
N PHE A 51 10.13 29.45 -29.54
CA PHE A 51 8.98 29.68 -30.40
C PHE A 51 8.06 30.67 -29.69
N THR A 52 8.13 31.92 -30.11
CA THR A 52 7.13 32.95 -29.82
C THR A 52 5.90 32.67 -30.69
N ALA A 53 4.77 32.46 -30.03
CA ALA A 53 3.46 32.55 -30.64
C ALA A 53 3.16 34.02 -30.94
N THR A 54 2.77 34.32 -32.18
CA THR A 54 2.02 35.54 -32.48
C THR A 54 0.80 35.14 -33.29
N SER A 55 -0.34 35.46 -32.71
CA SER A 55 -1.70 35.33 -33.20
C SER A 55 -1.91 36.01 -34.55
N ALA A 56 -2.75 35.38 -35.36
CA ALA A 56 -3.37 35.96 -36.54
C ALA A 56 -4.27 37.14 -36.17
N SER A 57 -4.10 38.26 -36.87
CA SER A 57 -5.13 39.26 -37.15
C SER A 57 -4.98 39.66 -38.61
N ALA A 58 -6.07 39.55 -39.38
CA ALA A 58 -6.18 40.10 -40.72
C ALA A 58 -5.94 41.63 -40.72
N PRO A 59 -5.50 42.20 -41.86
CA PRO A 59 -6.43 42.82 -42.81
C PRO A 59 -6.13 42.35 -44.26
N ALA A 60 -7.12 42.16 -45.13
CA ALA A 60 -7.90 43.18 -45.85
C ALA A 60 -7.06 44.09 -46.77
N ALA A 61 -7.39 43.97 -48.05
CA ALA A 61 -7.31 44.97 -49.12
C ALA A 61 -5.94 45.47 -49.61
N ALA A 62 -5.87 45.47 -50.95
CA ALA A 62 -5.25 46.47 -51.80
C ALA A 62 -3.74 46.71 -51.61
N ASN A 63 -2.95 46.25 -52.58
CA ASN A 63 -2.30 47.16 -53.51
C ASN A 63 -1.48 46.36 -54.53
N SER A 64 -1.89 46.49 -55.79
CA SER A 64 -1.05 46.23 -56.95
C SER A 64 0.22 47.10 -56.89
N PRO A 65 1.37 46.55 -57.31
CA PRO A 65 2.32 47.29 -58.12
C PRO A 65 2.46 46.54 -59.45
N SER A 66 1.88 47.01 -60.56
CA SER A 66 2.43 48.13 -61.33
C SER A 66 3.97 48.13 -61.32
N SER A 67 4.59 47.08 -61.86
CA SER A 67 5.89 47.23 -62.52
C SER A 67 5.62 47.52 -63.99
N ALA A 68 5.29 48.79 -64.23
CA ALA A 68 5.39 49.43 -65.53
C ALA A 68 6.82 49.26 -66.08
N PRO A 69 6.95 49.20 -67.42
CA PRO A 69 8.19 48.89 -68.10
C PRO A 69 9.25 49.96 -67.87
N PRO A 70 10.56 49.64 -67.98
CA PRO A 70 11.57 50.68 -68.05
C PRO A 70 11.32 51.53 -69.31
N THR A 71 11.10 52.82 -69.07
CA THR A 71 11.04 53.88 -70.08
C THR A 71 12.34 53.97 -70.88
N PRO A 72 12.25 54.34 -72.18
CA PRO A 72 13.38 54.46 -73.08
C PRO A 72 14.15 55.75 -72.79
N GLU A 73 15.44 55.64 -72.49
CA GLU A 73 16.35 56.78 -72.54
C GLU A 73 16.74 57.07 -74.00
N THR A 74 16.19 58.19 -74.48
CA THR A 74 16.80 59.20 -75.34
C THR A 74 18.12 58.88 -76.05
N ASN A 75 18.01 58.71 -77.37
CA ASN A 75 18.76 59.42 -78.41
C ASN A 75 20.24 59.76 -78.11
N SER A 76 21.13 58.86 -78.50
CA SER A 76 22.39 59.27 -79.13
C SER A 76 22.25 59.05 -80.64
N THR A 77 22.22 60.16 -81.37
CA THR A 77 22.23 60.23 -82.83
C THR A 77 23.57 59.67 -83.32
N ASN A 78 23.58 58.38 -83.65
CA ASN A 78 24.62 57.81 -84.50
C ASN A 78 24.01 57.70 -85.90
N ASP A 79 24.31 58.70 -86.74
CA ASP A 79 24.18 58.61 -88.19
C ASP A 79 25.09 57.47 -88.67
N ARG A 80 24.59 56.24 -88.56
CA ARG A 80 25.13 55.09 -89.25
C ARG A 80 24.51 55.15 -90.64
N THR A 81 25.34 55.53 -91.60
CA THR A 81 25.05 55.32 -93.02
C THR A 81 24.54 53.89 -93.23
N PRO A 82 23.64 53.66 -94.21
CA PRO A 82 23.00 52.35 -94.43
C PRO A 82 24.01 51.19 -94.58
N GLU A 83 25.27 51.50 -94.90
CA GLU A 83 26.38 50.57 -94.98
C GLU A 83 26.94 50.12 -93.62
N GLN A 84 26.90 50.96 -92.57
CA GLN A 84 27.41 50.61 -91.23
C GLN A 84 26.44 49.76 -90.41
N LEU A 85 25.13 49.89 -90.65
CA LEU A 85 24.11 48.98 -90.12
C LEU A 85 24.12 47.61 -90.84
N ALA A 86 24.45 47.61 -92.14
CA ALA A 86 24.61 46.38 -92.92
C ALA A 86 25.82 45.54 -92.46
N LEU A 87 26.92 46.18 -92.03
CA LEU A 87 28.10 45.50 -91.46
C LEU A 87 27.92 45.06 -90.01
N ALA A 88 27.13 45.77 -89.20
CA ALA A 88 26.78 45.30 -87.85
C ALA A 88 25.80 44.10 -87.87
N LEU A 89 25.11 43.89 -89.00
CA LEU A 89 24.20 42.76 -89.26
C LEU A 89 24.83 41.63 -90.08
N SER A 90 26.13 41.71 -90.44
CA SER A 90 26.85 40.60 -91.07
C SER A 90 27.26 39.55 -90.04
N VAL A 91 26.27 39.07 -89.28
CA VAL A 91 26.39 37.84 -88.49
C VAL A 91 26.50 36.70 -89.49
N THR A 92 27.63 36.00 -89.46
CA THR A 92 27.85 34.86 -90.34
C THR A 92 26.75 33.82 -90.09
N PRO A 93 26.30 33.05 -91.10
CA PRO A 93 25.25 32.05 -90.91
C PRO A 93 25.58 31.09 -89.74
N ALA A 94 26.86 30.76 -89.55
CA ALA A 94 27.35 29.94 -88.44
C ALA A 94 27.13 30.56 -87.04
N GLU A 95 27.27 31.88 -86.88
CA GLU A 95 27.01 32.56 -85.61
C GLU A 95 25.51 32.60 -85.30
N ARG A 96 24.65 32.81 -86.32
CA ARG A 96 23.19 32.71 -86.16
C ARG A 96 22.77 31.31 -85.72
N ASP A 97 23.35 30.27 -86.30
CA ASP A 97 23.11 28.88 -85.92
C ASP A 97 23.60 28.59 -84.49
N ALA A 98 24.73 29.16 -84.07
CA ALA A 98 25.22 29.05 -82.69
C ALA A 98 24.31 29.74 -81.67
N PHE A 99 23.74 30.91 -82.00
CA PHE A 99 22.73 31.58 -81.17
C PHE A 99 21.42 30.80 -81.13
N ALA A 100 20.97 30.25 -82.26
CA ALA A 100 19.80 29.38 -82.34
C ALA A 100 19.98 28.10 -81.50
N ALA A 101 21.16 27.49 -81.52
CA ALA A 101 21.49 26.33 -80.70
C ALA A 101 21.47 26.64 -79.19
N ARG A 102 22.06 27.78 -78.78
CA ARG A 102 22.05 28.22 -77.37
C ARG A 102 20.64 28.55 -76.88
N THR A 103 19.83 29.20 -77.70
CA THR A 103 18.43 29.50 -77.35
C THR A 103 17.60 28.22 -77.24
N ALA A 104 17.79 27.26 -78.16
CA ALA A 104 17.17 25.94 -78.05
C ALA A 104 17.60 25.21 -76.76
N GLU A 105 18.89 25.23 -76.41
CA GLU A 105 19.39 24.63 -75.16
C GLU A 105 18.78 25.29 -73.91
N ILE A 106 18.66 26.62 -73.91
CA ILE A 106 18.03 27.36 -72.80
C ILE A 106 16.55 27.01 -72.69
N ILE A 107 15.83 26.87 -73.82
CA ILE A 107 14.43 26.46 -73.83
C ILE A 107 14.28 25.04 -73.24
N LEU A 108 15.13 24.10 -73.65
CA LEU A 108 15.14 22.74 -73.09
C LEU A 108 15.40 22.75 -71.58
N LYS A 109 16.39 23.54 -71.12
CA LYS A 109 16.67 23.71 -69.69
C LYS A 109 15.49 24.36 -68.96
N ALA A 110 14.83 25.34 -69.55
CA ALA A 110 13.64 25.96 -68.97
C ALA A 110 12.47 24.95 -68.86
N ASP A 111 12.29 24.09 -69.86
CA ASP A 111 11.23 23.09 -69.87
C ASP A 111 11.50 21.95 -68.88
N THR A 112 12.74 21.47 -68.78
CA THR A 112 13.13 20.52 -67.72
C THR A 112 12.94 21.10 -66.31
N LEU A 113 13.25 22.38 -66.10
CA LEU A 113 12.99 23.05 -64.82
C LEU A 113 11.50 23.22 -64.54
N ARG A 114 10.68 23.51 -65.56
CA ARG A 114 9.21 23.53 -65.40
C ARG A 114 8.67 22.16 -65.00
N LEU A 115 9.13 21.09 -65.64
CA LEU A 115 8.75 19.73 -65.27
C LEU A 115 9.18 19.38 -63.84
N SER A 116 10.41 19.70 -63.44
CA SER A 116 10.87 19.45 -62.07
C SER A 116 10.07 20.24 -61.03
N LEU A 117 9.70 21.49 -61.33
CA LEU A 117 8.83 22.31 -60.48
C LEU A 117 7.42 21.73 -60.37
N THR A 118 6.83 21.24 -61.46
CA THR A 118 5.50 20.61 -61.41
C THR A 118 5.53 19.32 -60.59
N HIS A 119 6.55 18.48 -60.78
CA HIS A 119 6.75 17.27 -59.99
C HIS A 119 7.00 17.59 -58.50
N ALA A 120 7.86 18.57 -58.21
CA ALA A 120 8.12 19.01 -56.84
C ALA A 120 6.83 19.54 -56.18
N ARG A 121 6.04 20.37 -56.87
CA ARG A 121 4.75 20.86 -56.38
C ARG A 121 3.77 19.73 -56.13
N ALA A 122 3.66 18.76 -57.04
CA ALA A 122 2.83 17.58 -56.87
C ALA A 122 3.26 16.74 -55.64
N SER A 123 4.56 16.54 -55.46
CA SER A 123 5.12 15.82 -54.30
C SER A 123 4.83 16.55 -52.98
N ILE A 124 4.92 17.88 -52.96
CA ILE A 124 4.59 18.71 -51.79
C ILE A 124 3.09 18.61 -51.48
N ALA A 125 2.23 18.69 -52.50
CA ALA A 125 0.78 18.56 -52.34
C ALA A 125 0.42 17.18 -51.79
N ALA A 126 1.01 16.10 -52.32
CA ALA A 126 0.79 14.73 -51.85
C ALA A 126 1.23 14.56 -50.38
N ARG A 127 2.41 15.08 -50.00
CA ARG A 127 2.89 15.03 -48.61
C ARG A 127 2.00 15.83 -47.67
N LYS A 128 1.53 17.02 -48.08
CA LYS A 128 0.59 17.83 -47.29
C LYS A 128 -0.75 17.11 -47.08
N ALA A 129 -1.29 16.52 -48.14
CA ALA A 129 -2.51 15.72 -48.07
C ALA A 129 -2.35 14.52 -47.13
N ALA A 130 -1.22 13.81 -47.20
CA ALA A 130 -0.91 12.69 -46.30
C ALA A 130 -0.80 13.13 -44.83
N LEU A 131 -0.17 14.28 -44.54
CA LEU A 131 -0.11 14.83 -43.18
C LEU A 131 -1.50 15.25 -42.66
N ALA A 132 -2.30 15.90 -43.49
CA ALA A 132 -3.67 16.28 -43.13
C ALA A 132 -4.55 15.04 -42.84
N ALA A 133 -4.40 13.97 -43.62
CA ALA A 133 -5.07 12.70 -43.37
C ALA A 133 -4.64 12.08 -42.03
N ARG A 134 -3.34 12.11 -41.71
CA ARG A 134 -2.82 11.62 -40.42
C ARG A 134 -3.33 12.45 -39.23
N GLN A 135 -3.37 13.78 -39.35
CA GLN A 135 -3.90 14.66 -38.31
C GLN A 135 -5.38 14.35 -38.03
N ARG A 136 -6.20 14.22 -39.07
CA ARG A 136 -7.61 13.82 -38.92
C ARG A 136 -7.77 12.45 -38.26
N ALA A 137 -6.91 11.49 -38.60
CA ALA A 137 -6.92 10.17 -37.98
C ALA A 137 -6.55 10.24 -36.48
N LEU A 138 -5.56 11.04 -36.11
CA LEU A 138 -5.17 11.26 -34.72
C LEU A 138 -6.26 11.99 -33.92
N GLU A 139 -6.89 13.01 -34.49
CA GLU A 139 -8.02 13.71 -33.87
C GLU A 139 -9.17 12.74 -33.63
N LYS A 140 -9.55 11.94 -34.64
CA LYS A 140 -10.57 10.90 -34.51
C LYS A 140 -10.23 9.88 -33.42
N ALA A 141 -8.96 9.48 -33.30
CA ALA A 141 -8.51 8.57 -32.24
C ALA A 141 -8.50 9.23 -30.85
N ARG A 142 -8.16 10.53 -30.76
CA ARG A 142 -8.16 11.30 -29.51
C ARG A 142 -9.57 11.62 -29.04
N ASN A 143 -10.52 11.75 -29.95
CA ASN A 143 -11.91 12.10 -29.64
C ASN A 143 -12.51 11.07 -28.67
N GLY A 144 -12.84 11.54 -27.47
CA GLY A 144 -13.40 10.72 -26.40
C GLY A 144 -12.41 9.83 -25.65
N LEU A 145 -11.10 9.95 -25.86
CA LEU A 145 -10.11 9.25 -25.03
C LEU A 145 -10.18 9.73 -23.58
N ALA A 146 -10.17 11.06 -23.37
CA ALA A 146 -10.22 11.66 -22.03
C ALA A 146 -11.51 11.29 -21.29
N THR A 147 -12.65 11.24 -21.98
CA THR A 147 -13.93 10.85 -21.36
C THR A 147 -13.94 9.37 -20.99
N ARG A 148 -13.33 8.49 -21.80
CA ARG A 148 -13.16 7.07 -21.44
C ARG A 148 -12.21 6.88 -20.26
N GLN A 149 -11.10 7.61 -20.23
CA GLN A 149 -10.15 7.59 -19.12
C GLN A 149 -10.82 8.05 -17.83
N GLN A 150 -11.58 9.15 -17.87
CA GLN A 150 -12.30 9.65 -16.71
C GLN A 150 -13.32 8.63 -16.20
N ARG A 151 -14.14 8.06 -17.09
CA ARG A 151 -15.10 7.01 -16.72
C ARG A 151 -14.42 5.81 -16.07
N ALA A 152 -13.30 5.35 -16.63
CA ALA A 152 -12.55 4.24 -16.06
C ALA A 152 -12.02 4.56 -14.65
N LEU A 153 -11.55 5.80 -14.42
CA LEU A 153 -11.14 6.24 -13.08
C LEU A 153 -12.32 6.33 -12.12
N ASP A 154 -13.45 6.88 -12.56
CA ASP A 154 -14.67 6.98 -11.76
C ASP A 154 -15.17 5.58 -11.36
N ASP A 155 -15.18 4.62 -12.30
CA ASP A 155 -15.53 3.22 -12.04
C ASP A 155 -14.58 2.56 -11.02
N LEU A 156 -13.27 2.80 -11.13
CA LEU A 156 -12.30 2.28 -10.15
C LEU A 156 -12.48 2.92 -8.76
N THR A 157 -12.75 4.23 -8.70
CA THR A 157 -12.97 4.91 -7.42
C THR A 157 -14.26 4.46 -6.75
N THR A 158 -15.32 4.22 -7.51
CA THR A 158 -16.60 3.71 -6.99
C THR A 158 -16.47 2.26 -6.52
N ALA A 159 -15.77 1.42 -7.27
CA ALA A 159 -15.45 0.05 -6.88
C ALA A 159 -14.60 0.00 -5.59
N SER A 160 -13.59 0.86 -5.48
CA SER A 160 -12.76 0.99 -4.27
C SER A 160 -13.59 1.43 -3.06
N LYS A 161 -14.42 2.47 -3.20
CA LYS A 161 -15.33 2.93 -2.15
C LYS A 161 -16.28 1.82 -1.69
N MET A 162 -16.85 1.06 -2.64
CA MET A 162 -17.75 -0.06 -2.34
C MET A 162 -17.04 -1.20 -1.61
N SER A 163 -15.80 -1.52 -2.00
CA SER A 163 -14.97 -2.53 -1.33
C SER A 163 -14.68 -2.13 0.13
N THR A 164 -14.23 -0.89 0.34
CA THR A 164 -13.98 -0.33 1.69
C THR A 164 -15.25 -0.34 2.53
N TYR A 165 -16.39 0.07 1.97
CA TYR A 165 -17.68 0.02 2.67
C TYR A 165 -18.04 -1.40 3.11
N ARG A 166 -17.94 -2.38 2.21
CA ARG A 166 -18.24 -3.79 2.52
C ARG A 166 -17.30 -4.35 3.58
N TRP A 167 -16.00 -4.05 3.49
CA TRP A 167 -15.01 -4.46 4.49
C TRP A 167 -15.30 -3.85 5.84
N ASN A 168 -15.56 -2.54 5.91
CA ASN A 168 -15.91 -1.84 7.14
C ASN A 168 -17.19 -2.40 7.76
N HIS A 169 -18.20 -2.68 6.95
CA HIS A 169 -19.46 -3.25 7.41
C HIS A 169 -19.27 -4.66 7.98
N ALA A 170 -18.58 -5.55 7.25
CA ALA A 170 -18.26 -6.90 7.73
C ALA A 170 -17.37 -6.87 8.97
N HIS A 171 -16.41 -5.95 9.02
CA HIS A 171 -15.57 -5.73 10.19
C HIS A 171 -16.39 -5.30 11.41
N ALA A 172 -17.31 -4.34 11.25
CA ALA A 172 -18.19 -3.90 12.33
C ALA A 172 -19.08 -5.04 12.86
N LEU A 173 -19.67 -5.85 11.99
CA LEU A 173 -20.44 -7.04 12.39
C LEU A 173 -19.56 -8.07 13.12
N THR A 174 -18.33 -8.28 12.64
CA THR A 174 -17.38 -9.20 13.28
C THR A 174 -16.97 -8.71 14.67
N VAL A 175 -16.70 -7.43 14.83
CA VAL A 175 -16.37 -6.81 16.13
C VAL A 175 -17.55 -6.96 17.09
N GLN A 176 -18.77 -6.71 16.65
CA GLN A 176 -19.99 -6.90 17.46
C GLN A 176 -20.16 -8.37 17.89
N ALA A 177 -20.02 -9.31 16.96
CA ALA A 177 -20.13 -10.74 17.26
C ALA A 177 -19.05 -11.19 18.27
N ARG A 178 -17.80 -10.74 18.10
CA ARG A 178 -16.70 -11.05 19.02
C ARG A 178 -16.93 -10.45 20.41
N ALA A 179 -17.40 -9.21 20.49
CA ALA A 179 -17.74 -8.58 21.76
C ALA A 179 -18.87 -9.34 22.49
N PHE A 180 -19.89 -9.78 21.75
CA PHE A 180 -20.96 -10.63 22.30
C PHE A 180 -20.42 -11.95 22.86
N LEU A 181 -19.53 -12.64 22.13
CA LEU A 181 -18.90 -13.87 22.60
C LEU A 181 -18.08 -13.65 23.88
N CYS A 182 -17.35 -12.52 23.97
CA CYS A 182 -16.60 -12.18 25.18
C CYS A 182 -17.53 -11.94 26.38
N TYR A 183 -18.66 -11.25 26.17
CA TYR A 183 -19.66 -11.04 27.21
C TYR A 183 -20.28 -12.35 27.69
N GLN A 184 -20.71 -13.20 26.76
CA GLN A 184 -21.27 -14.53 27.07
C GLN A 184 -20.27 -15.43 27.78
N ALA A 185 -19.00 -15.39 27.36
CA ALA A 185 -17.94 -16.12 28.04
C ALA A 185 -17.76 -15.66 29.48
N ALA A 186 -17.71 -14.34 29.72
CA ALA A 186 -17.61 -13.78 31.06
C ALA A 186 -18.83 -14.18 31.93
N GLU A 187 -20.03 -14.17 31.35
CA GLU A 187 -21.27 -14.58 32.02
C GLU A 187 -21.25 -16.07 32.40
N LEU A 188 -20.85 -16.95 31.48
CA LEU A 188 -20.74 -18.40 31.73
C LEU A 188 -19.66 -18.76 32.74
N TYR A 189 -18.55 -18.01 32.77
CA TYR A 189 -17.52 -18.14 33.80
C TYR A 189 -17.95 -17.52 35.14
N GLY A 190 -19.12 -16.88 35.21
CA GLY A 190 -19.66 -16.27 36.43
C GLY A 190 -18.87 -15.05 36.88
N LEU A 191 -18.32 -14.26 35.95
CA LEU A 191 -17.69 -12.98 36.27
C LEU A 191 -18.77 -12.00 36.74
N GLN A 192 -18.68 -11.59 38.00
CA GLN A 192 -19.66 -10.69 38.60
C GLN A 192 -18.96 -9.62 39.43
N ARG A 193 -19.56 -8.43 39.44
CA ARG A 193 -19.17 -7.34 40.32
C ARG A 193 -20.07 -7.33 41.54
N VAL A 194 -19.51 -7.70 42.68
CA VAL A 194 -20.18 -7.73 43.98
C VAL A 194 -19.90 -6.41 44.70
N ARG A 195 -20.96 -5.66 44.99
CA ARG A 195 -20.83 -4.47 45.85
C ARG A 195 -20.67 -4.93 47.29
N VAL A 196 -19.60 -4.50 47.94
CA VAL A 196 -19.38 -4.81 49.36
C VAL A 196 -20.47 -4.14 50.19
N ARG A 197 -21.24 -4.97 50.91
CA ARG A 197 -22.34 -4.52 51.76
C ARG A 197 -21.77 -3.85 53.02
N GLY A 198 -21.64 -2.52 53.02
CA GLY A 198 -21.14 -1.80 54.20
C GLY A 198 -20.47 -0.44 53.96
N GLY A 199 -20.65 0.21 52.80
CA GLY A 199 -20.13 1.56 52.57
C GLY A 199 -18.61 1.64 52.31
N ALA A 200 -17.90 0.52 52.31
CA ALA A 200 -16.53 0.48 51.80
C ALA A 200 -16.56 0.70 50.27
N VAL A 201 -15.78 1.68 49.79
CA VAL A 201 -15.69 2.12 48.38
C VAL A 201 -14.89 1.12 47.54
N GLY A 202 -15.26 -0.16 47.60
CA GLY A 202 -14.62 -1.24 46.86
C GLY A 202 -15.65 -2.06 46.09
N ASP A 203 -15.50 -2.08 44.76
CA ASP A 203 -16.13 -3.10 43.93
C ASP A 203 -15.29 -4.39 44.07
N GLU A 204 -15.87 -5.46 44.61
CA GLU A 204 -15.24 -6.78 44.67
C GLU A 204 -15.66 -7.57 43.42
N TYR A 205 -14.71 -8.28 42.81
CA TYR A 205 -14.99 -9.07 41.61
C TYR A 205 -14.89 -10.55 41.93
N THR A 206 -15.82 -11.35 41.41
CA THR A 206 -15.85 -12.81 41.58
C THR A 206 -15.93 -13.49 40.23
N ILE A 207 -15.26 -14.64 40.08
CA ILE A 207 -15.38 -15.54 38.92
C ILE A 207 -15.79 -16.91 39.45
N GLY A 208 -16.90 -17.46 38.98
CA GLY A 208 -17.40 -18.77 39.44
C GLY A 208 -17.66 -18.84 40.95
N GLY A 209 -17.98 -17.71 41.59
CA GLY A 209 -18.13 -17.58 43.05
C GLY A 209 -16.82 -17.46 43.84
N VAL A 210 -15.65 -17.54 43.17
CA VAL A 210 -14.34 -17.31 43.79
C VAL A 210 -13.96 -15.84 43.64
N ARG A 211 -13.56 -15.20 44.74
CA ARG A 211 -13.18 -13.78 44.77
C ARG A 211 -11.83 -13.59 44.08
N ILE A 212 -11.75 -12.63 43.16
CA ILE A 212 -10.49 -12.22 42.53
C ILE A 212 -9.64 -11.56 43.61
N VAL A 213 -8.42 -12.06 43.82
CA VAL A 213 -7.54 -11.55 44.86
C VAL A 213 -7.04 -10.16 44.50
N ASP A 214 -7.27 -9.20 45.38
CA ASP A 214 -6.57 -7.92 45.33
C ASP A 214 -5.10 -8.13 45.66
N LEU A 215 -4.23 -7.77 44.72
CA LEU A 215 -2.77 -7.92 44.83
C LEU A 215 -2.21 -7.23 46.07
N ARG A 216 -2.84 -6.16 46.57
CA ARG A 216 -2.44 -5.43 47.79
C ARG A 216 -2.61 -6.26 49.06
N TYR A 217 -3.62 -7.15 49.08
CA TYR A 217 -3.97 -7.97 50.24
C TYR A 217 -3.59 -9.44 50.04
N MET A 218 -2.81 -9.76 49.01
CA MET A 218 -2.44 -11.12 48.64
C MET A 218 -1.62 -11.82 49.75
N ASN A 219 -0.84 -11.08 50.54
CA ASN A 219 -0.06 -11.63 51.66
C ASN A 219 -0.92 -12.24 52.78
N ASN A 220 -2.16 -11.78 52.91
CA ASN A 220 -3.10 -12.25 53.93
C ASN A 220 -4.06 -13.32 53.39
N ALA A 221 -4.02 -13.61 52.09
CA ALA A 221 -4.88 -14.58 51.44
C ALA A 221 -4.32 -16.01 51.55
N SER A 222 -5.21 -17.00 51.51
CA SER A 222 -4.80 -18.41 51.50
C SER A 222 -4.23 -18.80 50.13
N ALA A 223 -3.22 -19.70 50.13
CA ALA A 223 -2.55 -20.14 48.92
C ALA A 223 -3.50 -20.80 47.90
N THR A 224 -4.50 -21.54 48.40
CA THR A 224 -5.55 -22.15 47.58
C THR A 224 -6.40 -21.10 46.87
N LEU A 225 -6.80 -20.04 47.58
CA LEU A 225 -7.62 -18.96 47.02
C LEU A 225 -6.83 -18.19 45.94
N ILE A 226 -5.55 -17.88 46.20
CA ILE A 226 -4.66 -17.25 45.23
C ILE A 226 -4.54 -18.09 43.96
N SER A 227 -4.20 -19.37 44.08
CA SER A 227 -4.00 -20.26 42.93
C SER A 227 -5.27 -20.46 42.12
N THR A 228 -6.42 -20.61 42.80
CA THR A 228 -7.72 -20.83 42.14
C THR A 228 -8.18 -19.57 41.41
N SER A 229 -8.09 -18.40 42.06
CA SER A 229 -8.48 -17.12 41.45
C SER A 229 -7.63 -16.78 40.24
N LEU A 230 -6.29 -16.90 40.33
CA LEU A 230 -5.39 -16.65 39.21
C LEU A 230 -5.62 -17.66 38.07
N GLY A 231 -5.92 -18.91 38.39
CA GLY A 231 -6.24 -19.91 37.38
C GLY A 231 -7.55 -19.62 36.63
N HIS A 232 -8.59 -19.16 37.34
CA HIS A 232 -9.83 -18.72 36.70
C HIS A 232 -9.62 -17.49 35.81
N VAL A 233 -8.84 -16.51 36.26
CA VAL A 233 -8.50 -15.32 35.46
C VAL A 233 -7.72 -15.73 34.20
N ALA A 234 -6.69 -16.58 34.34
CA ALA A 234 -5.89 -17.07 33.21
C ALA A 234 -6.76 -17.78 32.15
N ASN A 235 -7.66 -18.66 32.58
CA ASN A 235 -8.56 -19.38 31.67
C ASN A 235 -9.51 -18.44 30.94
N LEU A 236 -10.15 -17.50 31.66
CA LEU A 236 -11.07 -16.53 31.07
C LEU A 236 -10.35 -15.61 30.07
N LEU A 237 -9.14 -15.16 30.43
CA LEU A 237 -8.33 -14.26 29.62
C LEU A 237 -7.91 -14.92 28.30
N VAL A 238 -7.44 -16.17 28.33
CA VAL A 238 -7.10 -16.93 27.11
C VAL A 238 -8.33 -17.16 26.23
N LEU A 239 -9.51 -17.38 26.83
CA LEU A 239 -10.74 -17.55 26.07
C LEU A 239 -11.16 -16.24 25.38
N VAL A 240 -11.11 -15.12 26.10
CA VAL A 240 -11.42 -13.79 25.57
C VAL A 240 -10.44 -13.39 24.46
N SER A 241 -9.14 -13.60 24.67
CA SER A 241 -8.11 -13.29 23.64
C SER A 241 -8.33 -14.11 22.38
N ARG A 242 -8.72 -15.39 22.51
CA ARG A 242 -9.09 -16.25 21.39
C ARG A 242 -10.33 -15.75 20.64
N TYR A 243 -11.37 -15.30 21.34
CA TYR A 243 -12.55 -14.71 20.69
C TYR A 243 -12.24 -13.39 19.98
N LEU A 244 -11.40 -12.54 20.58
CA LEU A 244 -10.93 -11.30 19.96
C LEU A 244 -9.97 -11.59 18.78
N SER A 245 -9.42 -12.80 18.70
CA SER A 245 -8.38 -13.22 17.75
C SER A 245 -7.11 -12.40 17.89
N VAL A 246 -6.73 -12.14 19.14
CA VAL A 246 -5.59 -11.33 19.52
C VAL A 246 -4.61 -12.18 20.33
N ARG A 247 -3.31 -12.05 20.05
CA ARG A 247 -2.26 -12.73 20.81
C ARG A 247 -1.87 -11.90 22.03
N LEU A 248 -1.74 -12.56 23.18
CA LEU A 248 -1.31 -11.93 24.41
C LEU A 248 0.18 -11.61 24.40
N PRO A 249 0.62 -10.49 25.01
CA PRO A 249 2.03 -10.18 25.20
C PRO A 249 2.78 -11.24 25.99
N ALA A 250 2.20 -11.74 27.08
CA ALA A 250 2.73 -12.87 27.83
C ALA A 250 1.86 -14.12 27.54
N GLU A 251 2.48 -15.17 27.02
CA GLU A 251 1.76 -16.36 26.60
C GLU A 251 1.38 -17.21 27.81
N ILE A 252 0.08 -17.45 27.98
CA ILE A 252 -0.48 -18.29 29.03
C ILE A 252 -0.69 -19.70 28.50
N THR A 253 -0.15 -20.67 29.22
CA THR A 253 -0.42 -22.09 29.01
C THR A 253 -1.54 -22.54 29.97
N LEU A 254 -2.60 -23.09 29.39
CA LEU A 254 -3.74 -23.61 30.14
C LEU A 254 -3.43 -25.00 30.74
N PRO A 255 -4.17 -25.41 31.78
CA PRO A 255 -4.07 -26.79 32.30
C PRO A 255 -4.26 -27.84 31.19
N HIS A 256 -3.36 -28.83 31.17
CA HIS A 256 -3.39 -29.97 30.24
C HIS A 256 -3.24 -31.29 31.00
N ALA A 257 -3.40 -32.44 30.32
CA ALA A 257 -3.31 -33.76 30.95
C ALA A 257 -2.00 -33.97 31.73
N ASP A 258 -0.89 -33.45 31.20
CA ASP A 258 0.45 -33.59 31.79
C ASP A 258 0.77 -32.50 32.81
N TYR A 259 -0.13 -31.52 32.99
CA TYR A 259 0.09 -30.41 33.93
C TYR A 259 -1.21 -29.73 34.38
N PRO A 260 -1.62 -29.92 35.64
CA PRO A 260 -2.95 -29.53 36.10
C PRO A 260 -3.12 -28.03 36.38
N LEU A 261 -2.06 -27.20 36.26
CA LEU A 261 -2.07 -25.81 36.73
C LEU A 261 -1.61 -24.84 35.62
N PRO A 262 -2.07 -23.58 35.59
CA PRO A 262 -1.65 -22.65 34.54
C PRO A 262 -0.24 -22.10 34.76
N THR A 263 0.47 -21.82 33.67
CA THR A 263 1.77 -21.13 33.69
C THR A 263 1.86 -20.05 32.62
N ILE A 264 2.73 -19.06 32.82
CA ILE A 264 2.88 -17.91 31.94
C ILE A 264 4.34 -17.71 31.52
N PHE A 265 4.57 -17.40 30.24
CA PHE A 265 5.88 -17.06 29.71
C PHE A 265 6.16 -15.56 29.87
N SER A 266 7.45 -15.19 29.95
CA SER A 266 7.82 -13.78 29.88
C SER A 266 7.49 -13.18 28.50
N VAL A 267 7.31 -11.86 28.41
CA VAL A 267 7.03 -11.19 27.13
C VAL A 267 8.11 -11.50 26.08
N ALA A 268 9.40 -11.49 26.48
CA ALA A 268 10.51 -11.81 25.58
C ALA A 268 10.47 -13.27 25.09
N SER A 269 9.99 -14.18 25.94
CA SER A 269 9.90 -15.61 25.65
C SER A 269 8.69 -15.96 24.79
N SER A 270 7.60 -15.22 24.92
CA SER A 270 6.30 -15.54 24.32
C SER A 270 6.33 -15.50 22.79
N TYR A 271 7.18 -14.66 22.19
CA TYR A 271 7.31 -14.57 20.72
C TYR A 271 8.37 -15.49 20.13
N THR A 272 8.97 -16.35 20.94
CA THR A 272 10.04 -17.25 20.48
C THR A 272 9.43 -18.60 20.10
N ASP A 273 9.36 -18.92 18.79
CA ASP A 273 8.88 -20.21 18.25
C ASP A 273 9.87 -21.38 18.48
N LYS A 274 10.49 -21.45 19.66
CA LYS A 274 11.33 -22.59 20.05
C LYS A 274 10.42 -23.60 20.74
N PRO A 275 10.47 -24.91 20.38
CA PRO A 275 9.75 -25.93 21.13
C PRO A 275 10.40 -26.05 22.51
N VAL A 276 9.77 -25.43 23.50
CA VAL A 276 10.20 -25.51 24.90
C VAL A 276 9.71 -26.84 25.43
N PRO A 277 10.60 -27.72 25.92
CA PRO A 277 10.19 -28.90 26.66
C PRO A 277 9.33 -28.46 27.84
N PHE A 278 8.16 -29.04 27.93
CA PHE A 278 7.18 -28.67 28.93
C PHE A 278 7.72 -28.98 30.35
N PRO A 279 7.53 -28.13 31.37
CA PRO A 279 8.05 -28.38 32.71
C PRO A 279 7.46 -29.66 33.30
N GLY A 280 8.30 -30.65 33.58
CA GLY A 280 7.88 -31.92 34.18
C GLY A 280 7.68 -33.06 33.18
N THR A 281 7.77 -32.83 31.87
CA THR A 281 7.93 -33.95 30.93
C THR A 281 9.35 -34.48 31.07
N SER A 282 9.54 -35.58 31.79
CA SER A 282 10.66 -36.46 31.52
C SER A 282 10.64 -36.76 30.03
N ALA A 283 11.79 -36.66 29.36
CA ALA A 283 11.92 -36.98 27.95
C ALA A 283 11.58 -38.47 27.74
N SER A 284 10.30 -38.78 27.63
CA SER A 284 9.85 -40.09 27.18
C SER A 284 10.09 -40.13 25.68
N THR A 285 10.78 -41.19 25.29
CA THR A 285 11.26 -41.53 23.96
C THR A 285 10.30 -41.07 22.86
N PRO A 286 10.74 -40.28 21.87
CA PRO A 286 9.85 -39.91 20.77
C PRO A 286 9.44 -41.19 20.03
N SER A 287 8.13 -41.41 19.96
CA SER A 287 7.50 -42.45 19.16
C SER A 287 7.98 -42.36 17.70
N PRO A 288 8.27 -43.49 17.02
CA PRO A 288 8.97 -43.53 15.73
C PRO A 288 8.25 -42.81 14.56
N SER A 289 7.00 -42.37 14.76
CA SER A 289 6.26 -41.57 13.79
C SER A 289 6.62 -40.08 13.81
N ALA A 290 7.06 -39.52 14.94
CA ALA A 290 7.50 -38.12 15.04
C ALA A 290 8.93 -37.90 14.50
N SER A 291 9.73 -38.97 14.41
CA SER A 291 11.11 -38.91 13.94
C SER A 291 11.28 -38.64 12.44
N ARG A 292 10.22 -38.79 11.62
CA ARG A 292 10.32 -38.57 10.16
C ARG A 292 10.27 -37.10 9.72
N LEU A 293 9.75 -36.19 10.56
CA LEU A 293 9.75 -34.76 10.25
C LEU A 293 11.00 -34.03 10.77
N LEU A 294 11.71 -34.62 11.74
CA LEU A 294 12.94 -34.05 12.31
C LEU A 294 14.23 -34.53 11.60
N THR A 295 14.11 -35.40 10.59
CA THR A 295 15.27 -35.96 9.87
C THR A 295 15.80 -35.09 8.72
N ALA A 296 15.14 -33.96 8.40
CA ALA A 296 15.58 -33.05 7.33
C ALA A 296 16.71 -32.09 7.73
N HIS A 297 17.00 -31.95 9.03
CA HIS A 297 18.11 -31.12 9.51
C HIS A 297 19.05 -31.97 10.35
N GLY A 298 20.04 -32.56 9.67
CA GLY A 298 21.05 -33.41 10.30
C GLY A 298 21.79 -32.69 11.42
N ARG A 299 21.62 -33.16 12.66
CA ARG A 299 22.73 -33.16 13.61
C ARG A 299 22.60 -34.28 14.65
N SER A 300 23.67 -35.07 14.63
CA SER A 300 24.11 -36.18 15.47
C SER A 300 23.69 -36.20 16.94
N ARG A 301 23.44 -37.44 17.39
CA ARG A 301 23.38 -37.97 18.76
C ARG A 301 24.43 -37.37 19.72
N THR A 302 23.97 -36.61 20.70
CA THR A 302 24.47 -36.51 22.09
C THR A 302 23.31 -35.96 22.95
N PRO A 303 23.12 -36.38 24.22
CA PRO A 303 22.14 -35.73 25.09
C PRO A 303 22.63 -34.31 25.40
N PRO A 304 21.87 -33.25 25.08
CA PRO A 304 22.32 -31.88 25.35
C PRO A 304 22.29 -31.62 26.86
N PRO A 305 23.26 -30.84 27.41
CA PRO A 305 23.17 -30.33 28.76
C PRO A 305 21.92 -29.43 28.87
N LEU A 306 21.26 -29.43 30.03
CA LEU A 306 20.08 -28.60 30.32
C LEU A 306 20.40 -27.12 30.02
N ASP A 307 20.03 -26.65 28.84
CA ASP A 307 20.40 -25.35 28.31
C ASP A 307 19.76 -24.23 29.15
N ARG A 308 20.62 -23.41 29.77
CA ARG A 308 20.30 -22.22 30.59
C ARG A 308 19.61 -21.08 29.83
N ASN A 309 19.24 -21.32 28.56
CA ASN A 309 18.73 -20.35 27.60
C ASN A 309 17.33 -20.70 27.06
N LEU A 310 16.68 -21.75 27.58
CA LEU A 310 15.30 -22.02 27.23
C LEU A 310 14.37 -21.10 28.04
N PRO A 311 13.33 -20.54 27.41
CA PRO A 311 12.35 -19.73 28.12
C PRO A 311 11.68 -20.58 29.21
N ARG A 312 11.82 -20.15 30.47
CA ARG A 312 11.24 -20.87 31.60
C ARG A 312 9.83 -20.34 31.88
N PRO A 313 8.80 -21.18 31.78
CA PRO A 313 7.46 -20.77 32.16
C PRO A 313 7.37 -20.59 33.69
N ARG A 314 6.57 -19.61 34.10
CA ARG A 314 6.42 -19.20 35.49
C ARG A 314 5.08 -19.70 36.03
N PRO A 315 5.06 -20.34 37.20
CA PRO A 315 3.83 -20.90 37.75
C PRO A 315 2.89 -19.79 38.21
N LEU A 316 1.59 -19.92 37.88
CA LEU A 316 0.52 -19.03 38.39
C LEU A 316 -0.17 -19.60 39.65
N PHE A 317 0.52 -20.46 40.38
CA PHE A 317 -0.01 -21.11 41.58
C PHE A 317 1.03 -21.14 42.71
N VAL A 318 0.55 -21.28 43.93
CA VAL A 318 1.36 -21.33 45.15
C VAL A 318 0.88 -22.46 46.05
N LYS A 319 1.82 -23.19 46.66
CA LYS A 319 1.52 -24.29 47.60
C LYS A 319 1.42 -23.82 49.06
N SER A 320 2.06 -22.71 49.42
CA SER A 320 2.15 -22.16 50.77
C SER A 320 1.81 -20.66 50.78
N PRO A 321 1.39 -20.07 51.90
CA PRO A 321 1.08 -18.64 51.95
C PRO A 321 2.34 -17.82 51.63
N LEU A 322 2.18 -16.68 50.95
CA LEU A 322 3.28 -15.88 50.43
C LEU A 322 4.36 -15.50 51.45
N PRO A 323 4.02 -15.08 52.69
CA PRO A 323 5.04 -14.73 53.69
C PRO A 323 5.92 -15.91 54.10
N ARG A 324 5.37 -17.13 54.02
CA ARG A 324 6.10 -18.37 54.32
C ARG A 324 6.94 -18.80 53.13
N LEU A 325 6.39 -18.73 51.92
CA LEU A 325 7.13 -19.02 50.70
C LEU A 325 8.35 -18.11 50.53
N ALA A 326 8.22 -16.83 50.84
CA ALA A 326 9.34 -15.88 50.76
C ALA A 326 10.52 -16.26 51.69
N LYS A 327 10.25 -16.96 52.79
CA LYS A 327 11.28 -17.45 53.73
C LYS A 327 11.84 -18.82 53.34
N GLU A 328 10.99 -19.71 52.85
CA GLU A 328 11.37 -21.08 52.48
C GLU A 328 12.07 -21.16 51.12
N ASP A 329 11.54 -20.47 50.11
CA ASP A 329 12.08 -20.44 48.75
C ASP A 329 11.87 -19.05 48.11
N PRO A 330 12.86 -18.15 48.24
CA PRO A 330 12.77 -16.81 47.64
C PRO A 330 12.77 -16.85 46.10
N GLY A 331 13.32 -17.90 45.49
CA GLY A 331 13.31 -18.09 44.03
C GLY A 331 11.91 -18.39 43.50
N ALA A 332 11.19 -19.30 44.15
CA ALA A 332 9.78 -19.56 43.82
C ALA A 332 8.90 -18.33 44.07
N TYR A 333 9.14 -17.59 45.16
CA TYR A 333 8.39 -16.36 45.45
C TYR A 333 8.56 -15.30 44.35
N THR A 334 9.81 -15.00 43.96
CA THR A 334 10.11 -14.01 42.90
C THR A 334 9.51 -14.41 41.56
N THR A 335 9.62 -15.68 41.17
CA THR A 335 9.04 -16.16 39.91
C THR A 335 7.51 -16.09 39.89
N PHE A 336 6.86 -16.35 41.02
CA PHE A 336 5.40 -16.23 41.17
C PHE A 336 4.91 -14.77 41.13
N VAL A 337 5.59 -13.86 41.83
CA VAL A 337 5.24 -12.43 41.80
C VAL A 337 5.40 -11.88 40.38
N GLU A 338 6.45 -12.28 39.66
CA GLU A 338 6.62 -11.92 38.26
C GLU A 338 5.53 -12.51 37.37
N ALA A 339 5.13 -13.76 37.58
CA ALA A 339 4.01 -14.38 36.86
C ALA A 339 2.71 -13.59 37.05
N THR A 340 2.44 -13.18 38.30
CA THR A 340 1.25 -12.40 38.66
C THR A 340 1.29 -11.01 38.02
N ALA A 341 2.45 -10.37 37.97
CA ALA A 341 2.63 -9.09 37.29
C ALA A 341 2.42 -9.18 35.78
N LEU A 342 2.90 -10.26 35.14
CA LEU A 342 2.66 -10.52 33.71
C LEU A 342 1.19 -10.77 33.41
N LEU A 343 0.49 -11.52 34.28
CA LEU A 343 -0.95 -11.73 34.14
C LEU A 343 -1.73 -10.41 34.29
N ALA A 344 -1.35 -9.55 35.24
CA ALA A 344 -1.94 -8.22 35.37
C ALA A 344 -1.64 -7.33 34.15
N TYR A 345 -0.46 -7.47 33.55
CA TYR A 345 -0.10 -6.77 32.32
C TYR A 345 -0.97 -7.20 31.14
N ASP A 346 -1.21 -8.50 30.95
CA ASP A 346 -2.11 -9.00 29.91
C ASP A 346 -3.55 -8.51 30.10
N VAL A 347 -4.04 -8.44 31.35
CA VAL A 347 -5.37 -7.88 31.66
C VAL A 347 -5.44 -6.40 31.31
N ALA A 348 -4.41 -5.63 31.64
CA ALA A 348 -4.38 -4.19 31.35
C ALA A 348 -4.18 -3.87 29.86
N TRP A 349 -3.63 -4.82 29.11
CA TRP A 349 -3.38 -4.68 27.68
C TRP A 349 -4.62 -4.94 26.82
N LEU A 350 -5.52 -5.82 27.27
CA LEU A 350 -6.81 -6.10 26.62
C LEU A 350 -7.86 -5.00 26.87
#